data_AF-A0A518LJE0-F1
#
_entry.id   AF-A0A518LJE0-F1
#
_cell.length_a   1.000
_cell.length_b   1.000
_cell.length_c   1.000
_cell.angle_alpha   90.00
_cell.angle_beta   90.00
_cell.angle_gamma   90.00
#
_symmetry.space_group_name_H-M   'P 1'
#
loop_
_entity.id
_entity.type
_entity.pdbx_description
1 polymer ?
#
loop_
_entity_poly.entity_id
_entity_poly.type
_entity_poly.pdbx_seq_one_letter_code
_entity_poly.pdbx_strand_id
1 'polypeptide(L)' 'MIQDLKNEDIINKVGGRFRLTALIQKRWKQLMMGARPLIEPGRMTPMEIAIREIIEGKIAYNDAEDGGGEQDA' A
#
# COMPACT_ATOMS: atom_id res chain seq x y z
N MET A 1 -8.43 14.63 2.57
CA MET A 1 -7.61 13.49 3.03
C MET A 1 -8.54 12.30 3.20
N ILE A 2 -8.27 11.21 2.47
CA ILE A 2 -9.15 10.06 2.27
C ILE A 2 -9.74 9.57 3.60
N GLN A 3 -11.06 9.69 3.74
CA GLN A 3 -11.78 9.31 4.97
C GLN A 3 -11.60 7.82 5.29
N ASP A 4 -11.35 7.01 4.28
CA ASP A 4 -11.18 5.56 4.40
C ASP A 4 -9.97 5.16 5.27
N LEU A 5 -8.96 6.03 5.40
CA LEU A 5 -7.81 5.79 6.29
C LEU A 5 -8.14 6.00 7.79
N LYS A 6 -9.33 6.53 8.11
CA LYS A 6 -9.81 6.63 9.49
C LYS A 6 -10.46 5.32 9.98
N ASN A 7 -10.74 4.37 9.08
CA ASN A 7 -11.35 3.11 9.45
C ASN A 7 -10.33 2.20 10.17
N GLU A 8 -10.63 1.78 11.39
CA GLU A 8 -9.76 0.89 12.18
C GLU A 8 -9.66 -0.52 11.59
N ASP A 9 -10.63 -0.96 10.79
CA ASP A 9 -10.65 -2.29 10.19
C ASP A 9 -9.45 -2.53 9.27
N ILE A 10 -9.15 -1.57 8.40
CA ILE A 10 -8.00 -1.71 7.49
C ILE A 10 -6.70 -1.70 8.28
N ILE A 11 -6.61 -0.85 9.30
CA ILE A 11 -5.43 -0.73 10.16
C ILE A 11 -5.16 -2.05 10.88
N ASN A 12 -6.19 -2.68 11.44
CA ASN A 12 -6.06 -3.96 12.12
C ASN A 12 -5.69 -5.08 11.13
N LYS A 13 -6.24 -5.06 9.91
CA LYS A 13 -5.92 -6.04 8.85
C LYS A 13 -4.46 -5.96 8.38
N VAL A 14 -3.88 -4.77 8.25
CA VAL A 14 -2.46 -4.61 7.84
C VAL A 14 -1.48 -4.60 9.03
N GLY A 15 -1.95 -4.82 10.26
CA GLY A 15 -1.07 -4.94 11.43
C GLY A 15 -0.60 -3.59 12.00
N GLY A 16 -1.41 -2.54 11.87
CA GLY A 16 -1.22 -1.25 12.53
C GLY A 16 -0.94 -0.08 11.58
N ARG A 17 -0.99 1.13 12.14
CA ARG A 17 -0.90 2.40 11.39
C ARG A 17 0.48 2.60 10.72
N PHE A 18 1.54 2.13 11.37
CA PHE A 18 2.90 2.22 10.84
C PHE A 18 3.05 1.34 9.60
N ARG A 19 2.63 0.07 9.67
CA ARG A 19 2.63 -0.85 8.52
C ARG A 19 1.74 -0.34 7.39
N LEU A 20 0.56 0.19 7.71
CA LEU A 20 -0.31 0.82 6.71
C LEU A 20 0.39 1.96 5.97
N THR A 21 1.06 2.85 6.72
CA THR A 21 1.78 3.99 6.15
C THR A 21 2.91 3.52 5.23
N ALA A 22 3.72 2.57 5.70
CA ALA A 22 4.82 2.00 4.92
C ALA A 22 4.31 1.32 3.63
N LEU A 23 3.20 0.57 3.71
CA LEU A 23 2.58 -0.10 2.56
C LEU A 23 2.08 0.91 1.51
N ILE A 24 1.39 1.97 1.97
CA ILE A 24 0.95 3.07 1.09
C ILE A 24 2.14 3.73 0.42
N GLN A 25 3.20 4.06 1.16
CA GLN A 25 4.40 4.70 0.61
C GLN A 25 5.11 3.81 -0.42
N LYS A 26 5.27 2.52 -0.12
CA LYS A 26 5.89 1.54 -1.02
C LYS A 26 5.09 1.44 -2.32
N ARG A 27 3.77 1.28 -2.23
CA ARG A 27 2.91 1.15 -3.42
C ARG A 27 2.84 2.45 -4.22
N TRP A 28 2.73 3.59 -3.56
CA TRP A 28 2.74 4.89 -4.21
C TRP A 28 4.03 5.11 -5.01
N LYS A 29 5.19 4.77 -4.45
CA LYS A 29 6.48 4.84 -5.17
C LYS A 29 6.50 3.94 -6.41
N GLN A 30 5.98 2.72 -6.32
CA GLN A 30 5.87 1.82 -7.49
C GLN A 30 5.05 2.44 -8.62
N LEU A 31 3.89 3.02 -8.30
CA LEU A 31 3.03 3.70 -9.29
C LEU A 31 3.73 4.91 -9.91
N MET A 32 4.47 5.69 -9.11
CA MET A 32 5.29 6.79 -9.63
C MET A 32 6.41 6.32 -10.57
N MET A 33 6.93 5.11 -10.37
CA MET A 33 7.93 4.48 -11.25
C MET A 33 7.31 3.78 -12.47
N GLY A 34 6.00 3.96 -12.72
CA GLY A 34 5.31 3.42 -13.89
C GLY A 34 4.74 2.02 -13.71
N ALA A 35 4.68 1.49 -12.48
CA ALA A 35 3.97 0.24 -12.21
C ALA A 35 2.50 0.35 -12.62
N ARG A 36 1.95 -0.73 -13.17
CA ARG A 36 0.56 -0.78 -13.61
C ARG A 36 -0.40 -0.72 -12.41
N PRO A 37 -1.43 0.16 -12.43
CA PRO A 37 -2.54 0.11 -11.49
C PRO A 37 -3.31 -1.21 -11.59
N LEU A 38 -3.74 -1.74 -10.44
CA LEU A 38 -4.56 -2.95 -10.29
C LEU A 38 -6.07 -2.64 -10.31
N ILE A 39 -6.42 -1.36 -10.35
CA ILE A 39 -7.78 -0.83 -10.47
C ILE A 39 -7.84 0.11 -11.66
N GLU A 40 -9.04 0.45 -12.11
CA GLU A 40 -9.26 1.47 -13.14
C GLU A 40 -8.88 2.85 -12.59
N PRO A 41 -7.83 3.52 -13.11
CA PRO A 41 -7.30 4.75 -12.52
C PRO A 41 -8.21 5.97 -12.72
N GLY A 42 -8.98 6.04 -13.81
CA GLY A 42 -9.86 7.17 -14.09
C GLY A 42 -9.14 8.53 -13.96
N ARG A 43 -9.59 9.37 -13.01
CA ARG A 43 -8.98 10.68 -12.68
C ARG A 43 -8.19 10.68 -11.36
N MET A 44 -7.86 9.51 -10.82
CA MET A 44 -7.20 9.38 -9.53
C MET A 44 -5.69 9.65 -9.64
N THR A 45 -5.13 10.27 -8.60
CA THR A 45 -3.70 10.41 -8.42
C THR A 45 -3.05 9.07 -8.05
N PRO A 46 -1.73 8.89 -8.24
CA PRO A 46 -1.03 7.68 -7.79
C PRO A 46 -1.22 7.37 -6.29
N MET A 47 -1.35 8.41 -5.45
CA MET A 47 -1.61 8.25 -4.02
C MET A 47 -3.02 7.67 -3.76
N GLU A 48 -4.02 8.20 -4.44
CA GLU A 48 -5.41 7.71 -4.33
C GLU A 48 -5.55 6.28 -4.85
N ILE A 49 -4.86 5.96 -5.95
CA ILE A 49 -4.81 4.60 -6.50
C ILE A 49 -4.20 3.64 -5.47
N ALA A 50 -3.02 3.97 -4.92
CA ALA A 50 -2.36 3.12 -3.93
C ALA A 50 -3.25 2.82 -2.72
N ILE A 51 -3.93 3.84 -2.19
CA ILE A 51 -4.82 3.69 -1.04
C ILE A 51 -6.03 2.82 -1.40
N ARG A 52 -6.65 3.04 -2.57
CA ARG A 52 -7.80 2.25 -3.01
C ARG A 52 -7.46 0.78 -3.26
N GLU A 53 -6.32 0.51 -3.89
CA GLU A 53 -5.82 -0.86 -4.08
C GLU A 53 -5.62 -1.60 -2.74
N ILE A 54 -5.14 -0.91 -1.71
CA ILE A 54 -4.98 -1.48 -0.36
C ILE A 54 -6.34 -1.73 0.31
N ILE A 55 -7.28 -0.78 0.22
CA ILE A 55 -8.62 -0.93 0.80
C ILE A 55 -9.41 -2.06 0.13
N GLU A 56 -9.28 -2.20 -1.19
CA GLU A 56 -9.88 -3.29 -1.98
C GLU A 56 -9.15 -4.63 -1.81
N GLY A 57 -8.06 -4.67 -1.01
CA GLY A 57 -7.29 -5.88 -0.74
C GLY A 57 -6.50 -6.40 -1.95
N LYS A 58 -6.25 -5.56 -2.97
CA LYS A 58 -5.42 -5.89 -4.14
C LYS A 58 -3.93 -5.87 -3.81
N ILE A 59 -3.54 -5.08 -2.81
CA ILE A 59 -2.20 -4.98 -2.27
C ILE A 59 -2.25 -5.33 -0.78
N ALA A 60 -1.41 -6.28 -0.36
CA ALA A 60 -1.27 -6.70 1.03
C ALA A 60 0.21 -6.76 1.41
N TYR A 61 0.47 -6.71 2.71
CA TYR A 61 1.82 -6.95 3.23
C TYR A 61 2.07 -8.47 3.26
N ASN A 62 3.00 -8.95 2.43
CA ASN A 62 3.49 -10.32 2.53
C ASN A 62 4.74 -10.31 3.39
N ASP A 63 4.64 -10.81 4.63
CA ASP A 63 5.79 -10.92 5.55
C ASP A 63 6.94 -11.75 4.94
N ALA A 64 6.65 -12.61 3.95
CA ALA A 64 7.64 -13.44 3.25
C ALA A 64 8.49 -12.70 2.20
N GLU A 65 8.06 -11.53 1.70
CA GLU A 65 8.75 -10.82 0.61
C GLU A 65 9.53 -9.58 1.08
N ASP A 66 9.29 -9.11 2.31
CA ASP A 66 9.98 -7.98 2.93
C ASP A 66 11.14 -8.43 3.83
N GLY A 67 11.73 -9.59 3.51
CA GLY A 67 13.03 -10.02 4.00
C GLY A 67 14.09 -9.04 3.49
N GLY A 68 14.26 -7.92 4.20
CA GLY A 68 15.45 -7.09 4.07
C GLY A 68 16.65 -8.02 4.20
N GLY A 69 17.42 -8.12 3.11
CA GLY A 69 18.55 -9.02 3.03
C GLY A 69 19.42 -8.88 4.27
N GLU A 70 19.53 -9.99 4.99
CA GLU A 70 20.72 -10.31 5.77
C GLU A 70 21.88 -10.25 4.76
N GLN A 71 22.56 -9.10 4.70
CA GLN A 71 23.91 -9.06 4.15
C GLN A 71 24.82 -9.53 5.28
N ASP A 72 25.01 -10.85 5.30
CA ASP A 72 26.21 -11.45 5.86
C ASP A 72 27.43 -10.84 5.16
N ALA A 73 28.17 -9.98 5.88
CA ALA A 73 29.61 -9.74 5.71
C ALA A 73 30.16 -8.95 6.90
#